data_AF-A0AAD5IIK7-F1
#
_entry.id   AF-A0AAD5IIK7-F1
#
_cell.length_a   1.000
_cell.length_b   1.000
_cell.length_c   1.000
_cell.angle_alpha   90.00
_cell.angle_beta   90.00
_cell.angle_gamma   90.00
#
_symmetry.space_group_name_H-M   'P 1'
#
loop_
_entity.id
_entity.type
_entity.pdbx_description
1 polymer ?
#
loop_
_entity_poly.entity_id
_entity_poly.type
_entity_poly.pdbx_seq_one_letter_code
_entity_poly.pdbx_strand_id
1 'polypeptide(L)'
;MCSSPHIVAIPFPAQGHVIPLLELSQCLVKHGCRVTFVNTDYNHKRVVNALEENNCIGDQIHLVSVPDGMEPWEDRNDLGKLSESMLKTMPGKLKVLIEKINNQGNEVACVIGDGSIGWVMELAKKMNIRRAAFWPAATALLALTFSIPKLIDDGIINNDGTVIKKGMVQLAPNMPATNSANLVWACLGDFSVQKVIFDLMVNNTESLKIAEIMVCNSTYELEPAAFSFVPEILPVVLGVQWLETLGPVETDYWQLTMSFREGETKRTLHGIRQPGLAALTDKEFQHLHGTGLFLQMVAVNDHCTSTKHPPALREIPNEFTQVFEPPTSLPPSRTHDH
;
A
#
# COMPACT_ATOMS: atom_id res chain seq x y z
N MET A 1 15.29 -21.04 32.00
CA MET A 1 15.52 -20.73 30.59
C MET A 1 14.47 -19.71 30.20
N CYS A 2 14.85 -18.49 29.80
CA CYS A 2 13.87 -17.53 29.29
C CYS A 2 13.39 -18.05 27.93
N SER A 3 12.10 -18.32 27.77
CA SER A 3 11.52 -18.70 26.49
C SER A 3 11.73 -17.58 25.47
N SER A 4 12.06 -17.93 24.23
CA SER A 4 12.14 -16.97 23.12
C SER A 4 10.78 -16.28 22.96
N PRO A 5 10.71 -14.93 22.98
CA PRO A 5 9.45 -14.22 22.80
C PRO A 5 8.81 -14.59 21.46
N HIS A 6 7.54 -15.00 21.51
CA HIS A 6 6.79 -15.35 20.31
C HIS A 6 6.00 -14.14 19.80
N ILE A 7 6.24 -13.77 18.55
CA ILE A 7 5.61 -12.66 17.88
C ILE A 7 4.68 -13.18 16.79
N VAL A 8 3.46 -12.65 16.73
CA VAL A 8 2.57 -12.87 15.58
C VAL A 8 2.57 -11.61 14.72
N ALA A 9 3.01 -11.72 13.47
CA ALA A 9 3.08 -10.60 12.52
C ALA A 9 1.99 -10.74 11.45
N ILE A 10 1.21 -9.67 11.24
CA ILE A 10 0.09 -9.63 10.30
C ILE A 10 0.26 -8.44 9.35
N PRO A 11 0.62 -8.66 8.07
CA PRO A 11 0.71 -7.62 7.05
C PRO A 11 -0.66 -7.30 6.45
N PHE A 12 -0.79 -6.12 5.84
CA PHE A 12 -1.82 -5.92 4.81
C PHE A 12 -1.44 -6.74 3.56
N PRO A 13 -2.37 -7.42 2.87
CA PRO A 13 -2.05 -8.41 1.83
C PRO A 13 -1.63 -7.83 0.47
N ALA A 14 -0.83 -6.76 0.47
CA ALA A 14 -0.20 -6.18 -0.71
C ALA A 14 1.34 -6.30 -0.62
N GLN A 15 2.02 -6.42 -1.75
CA GLN A 15 3.48 -6.67 -1.77
C GLN A 15 4.29 -5.61 -1.02
N GLY A 16 3.94 -4.32 -1.18
CA GLY A 16 4.59 -3.21 -0.47
C GLY A 16 4.43 -3.24 1.05
N HIS A 17 3.54 -4.08 1.58
CA HIS A 17 3.29 -4.26 3.01
C HIS A 17 3.87 -5.59 3.51
N VAL A 18 3.66 -6.68 2.77
CA VAL A 18 4.14 -8.02 3.11
C VAL A 18 5.66 -8.06 3.18
N ILE A 19 6.36 -7.52 2.18
CA ILE A 19 7.83 -7.63 2.09
C ILE A 19 8.51 -6.90 3.27
N PRO A 20 8.24 -5.61 3.54
CA PRO A 20 8.91 -4.93 4.65
C PRO A 20 8.61 -5.53 6.03
N LEU A 21 7.38 -6.01 6.26
CA LEU A 21 7.05 -6.66 7.53
C LEU A 21 7.73 -8.03 7.67
N LEU A 22 7.94 -8.75 6.56
CA LEU A 22 8.72 -9.99 6.57
C LEU A 22 10.20 -9.71 6.86
N GLU A 23 10.78 -8.65 6.29
CA GLU A 23 12.14 -8.20 6.62
C GLU A 23 12.29 -7.86 8.10
N LEU A 24 11.33 -7.10 8.67
CA LEU A 24 11.29 -6.84 10.11
C LEU A 24 11.23 -8.16 10.92
N SER A 25 10.41 -9.12 10.46
CA SER A 25 10.28 -10.43 11.10
C SER A 25 11.60 -11.22 11.10
N GLN A 26 12.36 -11.17 10.00
CA GLN A 26 13.69 -11.78 9.93
C GLN A 26 14.68 -11.09 10.87
N CYS A 27 14.64 -9.76 10.97
CA CYS A 27 15.43 -9.02 11.95
C CYS A 27 15.10 -9.45 13.39
N LEU A 28 13.82 -9.60 13.73
CA LEU A 28 13.39 -10.06 15.06
C LEU A 28 13.88 -11.47 15.36
N VAL A 29 13.86 -12.38 14.37
CA VAL A 29 14.43 -13.73 14.51
C VAL A 29 15.92 -13.70 14.82
N LYS A 30 16.69 -12.84 14.12
CA LYS A 30 18.13 -12.66 14.39
C LYS A 30 18.39 -12.16 15.82
N HIS A 31 17.42 -11.52 16.46
CA HIS A 31 17.47 -11.06 17.85
C HIS A 31 16.84 -12.05 18.84
N GLY A 32 16.63 -13.31 18.44
CA GLY A 32 16.19 -14.38 19.33
C GLY A 32 14.68 -14.43 19.58
N CYS A 33 13.87 -13.76 18.76
CA CYS A 33 12.41 -13.96 18.74
C CYS A 33 12.03 -15.13 17.84
N ARG A 34 10.89 -15.76 18.13
CA ARG A 34 10.20 -16.63 17.18
C ARG A 34 9.06 -15.86 16.55
N VAL A 35 8.81 -16.06 15.26
CA VAL A 35 7.75 -15.33 14.55
C VAL A 35 6.76 -16.28 13.91
N THR A 36 5.47 -16.10 14.14
CA THR A 36 4.40 -16.60 13.28
C THR A 36 3.95 -15.48 12.34
N PHE A 37 4.18 -15.67 11.05
CA PHE A 37 3.81 -14.70 10.02
C PHE A 37 2.51 -15.13 9.35
N VAL A 38 1.48 -14.30 9.49
CA VAL A 38 0.11 -14.61 9.05
C VAL A 38 -0.13 -14.06 7.66
N ASN A 39 -0.27 -14.93 6.67
CA ASN A 39 -0.70 -14.58 5.33
C ASN A 39 -2.22 -14.76 5.16
N THR A 40 -2.79 -14.15 4.12
CA THR A 40 -4.10 -14.59 3.63
C THR A 40 -3.94 -15.93 2.90
N ASP A 41 -4.98 -16.77 2.85
CA ASP A 41 -4.93 -18.05 2.10
C ASP A 41 -4.52 -17.85 0.63
N TYR A 42 -4.95 -16.74 0.02
CA TYR A 42 -4.58 -16.36 -1.34
C TYR A 42 -3.07 -16.07 -1.48
N ASN A 43 -2.52 -15.23 -0.59
CA ASN A 43 -1.09 -14.88 -0.64
C ASN A 43 -0.20 -16.03 -0.18
N HIS A 44 -0.65 -16.83 0.80
CA HIS A 44 0.12 -17.96 1.31
C HIS A 44 0.44 -18.97 0.20
N LYS A 45 -0.53 -19.31 -0.65
CA LYS A 45 -0.31 -20.21 -1.80
C LYS A 45 0.78 -19.67 -2.74
N ARG A 46 0.76 -18.37 -3.03
CA ARG A 46 1.76 -17.73 -3.90
C ARG A 46 3.16 -17.74 -3.28
N VAL A 47 3.23 -17.45 -1.99
CA VAL A 47 4.50 -17.42 -1.23
C VAL A 47 5.10 -18.82 -1.13
N VAL A 48 4.30 -19.83 -0.74
CA VAL A 48 4.79 -21.22 -0.62
C VAL A 48 5.28 -21.74 -1.97
N ASN A 49 4.53 -21.53 -3.06
CA ASN A 49 4.96 -21.95 -4.39
C ASN A 49 6.29 -21.30 -4.80
N ALA A 50 6.51 -20.02 -4.46
CA ALA A 50 7.76 -19.33 -4.77
C ALA A 50 8.95 -19.77 -3.89
N LEU A 51 8.68 -20.22 -2.66
CA LEU A 51 9.69 -20.71 -1.71
C LEU A 51 10.14 -22.14 -2.02
N GLU A 52 9.27 -22.98 -2.56
CA GLU A 52 9.66 -24.31 -3.07
C GLU A 52 10.73 -24.19 -4.18
N GLU A 53 10.80 -23.07 -4.88
CA GLU A 53 11.81 -22.76 -5.90
C GLU A 53 13.09 -22.12 -5.32
N ASN A 54 13.02 -21.45 -4.17
CA ASN A 54 14.13 -20.75 -3.51
C ASN A 54 14.04 -20.93 -1.98
N ASN A 55 14.62 -22.03 -1.46
CA ASN A 55 14.72 -22.24 -0.02
C ASN A 55 15.44 -21.07 0.66
N CYS A 56 14.78 -20.37 1.59
CA CYS A 56 15.32 -19.79 2.85
C CYS A 56 14.33 -18.77 3.46
N ILE A 57 13.24 -19.23 4.09
CA ILE A 57 12.67 -18.49 5.22
C ILE A 57 13.26 -19.15 6.45
N GLY A 58 14.13 -18.45 7.19
CA GLY A 58 14.89 -19.04 8.29
C GLY A 58 14.01 -19.82 9.27
N ASP A 59 14.55 -20.90 9.85
CA ASP A 59 13.84 -21.97 10.60
C ASP A 59 12.89 -21.51 11.72
N GLN A 60 12.98 -20.24 12.14
CA GLN A 60 12.21 -19.66 13.25
C GLN A 60 11.04 -18.75 12.80
N ILE A 61 10.82 -18.58 11.49
CA ILE A 61 9.61 -17.94 10.97
C ILE A 61 8.63 -19.03 10.50
N HIS A 62 7.48 -19.10 11.15
CA HIS A 62 6.39 -20.01 10.78
C HIS A 62 5.36 -19.27 9.96
N LEU A 63 5.30 -19.57 8.65
CA LEU A 63 4.23 -19.07 7.81
C LEU A 63 2.94 -19.81 8.10
N VAL A 64 1.87 -19.06 8.35
CA VAL A 64 0.51 -19.59 8.49
C VAL A 64 -0.44 -18.81 7.60
N SER A 65 -1.63 -19.35 7.37
CA SER A 65 -2.65 -18.68 6.56
C SER A 65 -3.98 -18.58 7.30
N VAL A 66 -4.73 -17.51 7.00
CA VAL A 66 -6.11 -17.31 7.41
C VAL A 66 -6.92 -16.81 6.22
N PRO A 67 -8.23 -17.11 6.13
CA PRO A 67 -9.04 -16.61 5.03
C PRO A 67 -9.26 -15.10 5.17
N ASP A 68 -9.10 -14.38 4.06
CA ASP A 68 -9.41 -12.94 3.95
C ASP A 68 -10.92 -12.67 3.88
N GLY A 69 -11.73 -13.70 3.67
CA GLY A 69 -13.18 -13.62 3.54
C GLY A 69 -13.68 -13.36 2.12
N MET A 70 -12.76 -13.23 1.15
CA MET A 70 -13.12 -13.04 -0.25
C MET A 70 -13.27 -14.39 -0.95
N GLU A 71 -14.25 -14.48 -1.84
CA GLU A 71 -14.44 -15.65 -2.68
C GLU A 71 -13.28 -15.80 -3.68
N PRO A 72 -13.03 -17.01 -4.22
CA PRO A 72 -11.90 -17.25 -5.12
C PRO A 72 -11.91 -16.40 -6.40
N TRP A 73 -13.08 -16.02 -6.90
CA TRP A 73 -13.26 -15.25 -8.14
C TRP A 73 -13.33 -13.74 -7.93
N GLU A 74 -13.34 -13.26 -6.68
CA GLU A 74 -13.41 -11.82 -6.42
C GLU A 74 -12.04 -11.15 -6.59
N ASP A 75 -12.07 -9.92 -7.13
CA ASP A 75 -10.87 -9.12 -7.36
C ASP A 75 -10.33 -8.55 -6.05
N ARG A 76 -9.11 -8.95 -5.70
CA ARG A 76 -8.39 -8.49 -4.51
C ARG A 76 -7.67 -7.15 -4.74
N ASN A 77 -7.76 -6.57 -5.94
CA ASN A 77 -7.33 -5.19 -6.20
C ASN A 77 -8.40 -4.16 -5.82
N ASP A 78 -9.65 -4.59 -5.58
CA ASP A 78 -10.66 -3.74 -4.92
C ASP A 78 -10.31 -3.62 -3.43
N LEU A 79 -9.47 -2.63 -3.12
CA LEU A 79 -8.93 -2.42 -1.78
C LEU A 79 -10.02 -2.15 -0.74
N GLY A 80 -11.10 -1.47 -1.13
CA GLY A 80 -12.23 -1.20 -0.24
C GLY A 80 -12.92 -2.50 0.16
N LYS A 81 -13.32 -3.30 -0.83
CA LYS A 81 -13.96 -4.60 -0.62
C LYS A 81 -13.07 -5.58 0.14
N LEU A 82 -11.79 -5.66 -0.21
CA LEU A 82 -10.81 -6.50 0.48
C LEU A 82 -10.70 -6.12 1.96
N SER A 83 -10.53 -4.82 2.24
CA SER A 83 -10.39 -4.32 3.62
C SER A 83 -11.64 -4.60 4.45
N GLU A 84 -12.83 -4.41 3.88
CA GLU A 84 -14.09 -4.75 4.56
C GLU A 84 -14.22 -6.25 4.84
N SER A 85 -13.87 -7.09 3.86
CA SER A 85 -13.97 -8.55 4.00
C SER A 85 -13.01 -9.07 5.07
N MET A 86 -11.78 -8.55 5.07
CA MET A 86 -10.78 -8.84 6.09
C MET A 86 -11.27 -8.42 7.48
N LEU A 87 -11.82 -7.20 7.63
CA LEU A 87 -12.35 -6.70 8.89
C LEU A 87 -13.49 -7.59 9.44
N LYS A 88 -14.33 -8.13 8.56
CA LYS A 88 -15.44 -9.03 8.95
C LYS A 88 -14.96 -10.43 9.33
N THR A 89 -13.92 -10.94 8.64
CA THR A 89 -13.57 -12.37 8.69
C THR A 89 -12.33 -12.66 9.54
N MET A 90 -11.25 -11.92 9.33
CA MET A 90 -9.94 -12.23 9.91
C MET A 90 -9.87 -12.09 11.44
N PRO A 91 -10.55 -11.15 12.13
CA PRO A 91 -10.44 -11.05 13.59
C PRO A 91 -10.80 -12.34 14.32
N GLY A 92 -11.88 -13.00 13.89
CA GLY A 92 -12.32 -14.27 14.50
C GLY A 92 -11.33 -15.41 14.23
N LYS A 93 -10.79 -15.48 13.01
CA LYS A 93 -9.81 -16.52 12.61
C LYS A 93 -8.47 -16.31 13.32
N LEU A 94 -8.00 -15.07 13.40
CA LEU A 94 -6.76 -14.71 14.08
C LEU A 94 -6.85 -14.97 15.58
N LYS A 95 -8.00 -14.69 16.21
CA LYS A 95 -8.24 -15.05 17.61
C LYS A 95 -8.05 -16.54 17.86
N VAL A 96 -8.70 -17.38 17.06
CA VAL A 96 -8.60 -18.85 17.17
C VAL A 96 -7.17 -19.33 16.93
N LEU A 97 -6.45 -18.74 15.98
CA LEU A 97 -5.04 -19.04 15.72
C LEU A 97 -4.17 -18.73 16.94
N ILE A 98 -4.31 -17.53 17.53
CA ILE A 98 -3.55 -17.12 18.71
C ILE A 98 -3.87 -18.01 19.91
N GLU A 99 -5.15 -18.34 20.14
CA GLU A 99 -5.55 -19.26 21.21
C GLU A 99 -4.93 -20.66 21.02
N LYS A 100 -4.93 -21.18 19.79
CA LYS A 100 -4.28 -22.46 19.46
C LYS A 100 -2.78 -22.41 19.74
N ILE A 101 -2.11 -21.34 19.35
CA ILE A 101 -0.69 -21.12 19.62
C ILE A 101 -0.43 -21.13 21.13
N ASN A 102 -1.19 -20.35 21.91
CA ASN A 102 -1.02 -20.28 23.36
C ASN A 102 -1.24 -21.64 24.04
N ASN A 103 -2.27 -22.38 23.63
CA ASN A 103 -2.59 -23.71 24.16
C ASN A 103 -1.50 -24.77 23.88
N GLN A 104 -0.64 -24.54 22.89
CA GLN A 104 0.51 -25.41 22.58
C GLN A 104 1.76 -25.07 23.40
N GLY A 105 1.64 -24.24 24.44
CA GLY A 105 2.77 -23.78 25.27
C GLY A 105 3.63 -22.72 24.58
N ASN A 106 3.11 -22.12 23.49
CA ASN A 106 3.82 -21.20 22.62
C ASN A 106 3.32 -19.75 22.82
N GLU A 107 3.16 -19.32 24.07
CA GLU A 107 2.50 -18.06 24.44
C GLU A 107 2.97 -16.86 23.62
N VAL A 108 2.03 -16.19 22.96
CA VAL A 108 2.28 -15.00 22.15
C VAL A 108 2.59 -13.83 23.06
N ALA A 109 3.82 -13.33 22.97
CA ALA A 109 4.29 -12.18 23.73
C ALA A 109 3.85 -10.85 23.12
N CYS A 110 3.79 -10.78 21.79
CA CYS A 110 3.44 -9.55 21.06
C CYS A 110 2.76 -9.84 19.73
N VAL A 111 1.84 -8.97 19.33
CA VAL A 111 1.26 -8.91 17.98
C VAL A 111 1.81 -7.68 17.26
N ILE A 112 2.36 -7.87 16.06
CA ILE A 112 2.73 -6.78 15.16
C ILE A 112 1.72 -6.74 14.02
N GLY A 113 0.99 -5.65 13.89
CA GLY A 113 0.02 -5.45 12.82
C GLY A 113 0.44 -4.32 11.89
N ASP A 114 0.20 -4.49 10.60
CA ASP A 114 0.32 -3.41 9.63
C ASP A 114 -0.66 -2.26 9.94
N GLY A 115 -0.21 -1.02 9.78
CA GLY A 115 -1.01 0.16 10.11
C GLY A 115 -2.27 0.33 9.25
N SER A 116 -2.37 -0.35 8.11
CA SER A 116 -3.57 -0.40 7.26
C SER A 116 -4.64 -1.38 7.77
N ILE A 117 -4.37 -2.16 8.81
CA ILE A 117 -5.32 -3.10 9.45
C ILE A 117 -5.45 -2.85 10.95
N GLY A 118 -5.92 -1.65 11.32
CA GLY A 118 -6.00 -1.19 12.70
C GLY A 118 -6.77 -2.13 13.64
N TRP A 119 -7.73 -2.91 13.13
CA TRP A 119 -8.48 -3.92 13.90
C TRP A 119 -7.58 -4.96 14.58
N VAL A 120 -6.35 -5.19 14.09
CA VAL A 120 -5.36 -6.06 14.75
C VAL A 120 -4.98 -5.52 16.13
N MET A 121 -4.84 -4.19 16.27
CA MET A 121 -4.51 -3.56 17.55
C MET A 121 -5.63 -3.77 18.58
N GLU A 122 -6.88 -3.62 18.14
CA GLU A 122 -8.06 -3.83 18.97
C GLU A 122 -8.23 -5.30 19.39
N LEU A 123 -7.97 -6.24 18.48
CA LEU A 123 -7.98 -7.66 18.80
C LEU A 123 -6.93 -7.99 19.86
N ALA A 124 -5.68 -7.55 19.65
CA ALA A 124 -4.60 -7.79 20.60
C ALA A 124 -4.90 -7.17 21.98
N LYS A 125 -5.55 -6.00 22.02
CA LYS A 125 -6.01 -5.36 23.26
C LYS A 125 -7.04 -6.21 23.99
N LYS A 126 -8.05 -6.70 23.29
CA LYS A 126 -9.08 -7.59 23.87
C LYS A 126 -8.50 -8.89 24.40
N MET A 127 -7.40 -9.37 23.82
CA MET A 127 -6.68 -10.57 24.24
C MET A 127 -5.61 -10.30 25.31
N ASN A 128 -5.43 -9.04 25.73
CA ASN A 128 -4.40 -8.62 26.69
C ASN A 128 -2.96 -8.99 26.27
N ILE A 129 -2.67 -8.92 24.97
CA ILE A 129 -1.33 -9.19 24.39
C ILE A 129 -0.64 -7.86 24.08
N ARG A 130 0.68 -7.77 24.20
CA ARG A 130 1.43 -6.58 23.75
C ARG A 130 1.19 -6.35 22.26
N ARG A 131 1.18 -5.10 21.82
CA ARG A 131 0.86 -4.77 20.43
C ARG A 131 1.77 -3.67 19.88
N ALA A 132 2.26 -3.89 18.67
CA ALA A 132 3.01 -2.90 17.91
C ALA A 132 2.37 -2.71 16.54
N ALA A 133 2.38 -1.47 16.08
CA ALA A 133 1.97 -1.12 14.74
C ALA A 133 3.21 -0.97 13.85
N PHE A 134 3.13 -1.49 12.63
CA PHE A 134 4.16 -1.36 11.61
C PHE A 134 3.62 -0.56 10.42
N TRP A 135 4.30 0.51 10.05
CA TRP A 135 3.98 1.34 8.90
C TRP A 135 5.06 1.18 7.82
N PRO A 136 4.75 0.58 6.67
CA PRO A 136 5.76 0.30 5.64
C PRO A 136 6.05 1.48 4.69
N ALA A 137 5.28 2.58 4.79
CA ALA A 137 5.37 3.72 3.89
C ALA A 137 6.02 4.95 4.56
N ALA A 138 6.08 6.07 3.82
CA ALA A 138 6.67 7.32 4.32
C ALA A 138 6.01 7.79 5.62
N THR A 139 6.82 8.31 6.55
CA THR A 139 6.36 8.84 7.84
C THR A 139 5.45 10.05 7.65
N ALA A 140 5.71 10.87 6.62
CA ALA A 140 4.86 12.00 6.27
C ALA A 140 3.42 11.59 5.92
N LEU A 141 3.20 10.39 5.37
CA LEU A 141 1.85 9.89 5.10
C LEU A 141 1.13 9.51 6.39
N LEU A 142 1.85 8.94 7.36
CA LEU A 142 1.26 8.64 8.66
C LEU A 142 0.96 9.92 9.46
N ALA A 143 1.84 10.91 9.40
CA ALA A 143 1.58 12.24 9.95
C ALA A 143 0.33 12.90 9.30
N LEU A 144 0.12 12.69 8.01
CA LEU A 144 -1.07 13.14 7.30
C LEU A 144 -2.34 12.49 7.85
N THR A 145 -2.33 11.17 8.11
CA THR A 145 -3.52 10.49 8.65
C THR A 145 -3.86 10.98 10.06
N PHE A 146 -2.85 11.19 10.92
CA PHE A 146 -3.07 11.80 12.24
C PHE A 146 -3.59 13.23 12.18
N SER A 147 -3.35 13.93 11.07
CA SER A 147 -3.80 15.31 10.85
C SER A 147 -5.22 15.41 10.27
N ILE A 148 -5.90 14.30 9.97
CA ILE A 148 -7.25 14.32 9.39
C ILE A 148 -8.23 15.24 10.16
N PRO A 149 -8.33 15.17 11.51
CA PRO A 149 -9.23 16.07 12.24
C PRO A 149 -8.93 17.55 11.99
N LYS A 150 -7.65 17.93 11.96
CA LYS A 150 -7.22 19.29 11.66
C LYS A 150 -7.53 19.69 10.22
N LEU A 151 -7.37 18.79 9.25
CA LEU A 151 -7.72 19.05 7.85
C LEU A 151 -9.23 19.34 7.68
N ILE A 152 -10.07 18.70 8.49
CA ILE A 152 -11.51 18.98 8.55
C ILE A 152 -11.76 20.35 9.17
N ASP A 153 -11.14 20.64 10.33
CA ASP A 153 -11.29 21.91 11.04
C ASP A 153 -10.83 23.12 10.20
N ASP A 154 -9.74 22.96 9.45
CA ASP A 154 -9.20 23.97 8.53
C ASP A 154 -10.02 24.10 7.23
N GLY A 155 -11.07 23.29 7.06
CA GLY A 155 -11.95 23.29 5.88
C GLY A 155 -11.25 22.85 4.59
N ILE A 156 -10.16 22.09 4.70
CA ILE A 156 -9.43 21.54 3.55
C ILE A 156 -10.21 20.36 2.97
N ILE A 157 -10.75 19.52 3.86
CA ILE A 157 -11.63 18.39 3.54
C ILE A 157 -12.91 18.47 4.38
N ASN A 158 -13.97 17.77 3.98
CA ASN A 158 -15.17 17.60 4.80
C ASN A 158 -15.10 16.28 5.64
N ASN A 159 -16.19 15.95 6.34
CA ASN A 159 -16.30 14.76 7.17
C ASN A 159 -16.29 13.42 6.42
N ASP A 160 -16.45 13.40 5.09
CA ASP A 160 -16.37 12.19 4.28
C ASP A 160 -15.05 12.06 3.51
N GLY A 161 -14.12 13.00 3.75
CA GLY A 161 -12.81 13.03 3.11
C GLY A 161 -12.78 13.77 1.77
N THR A 162 -13.92 14.27 1.28
CA THR A 162 -13.97 15.08 0.05
C THR A 162 -13.18 16.37 0.23
N VAL A 163 -12.32 16.66 -0.74
CA VAL A 163 -11.51 17.88 -0.80
C VAL A 163 -12.40 19.08 -1.11
N ILE A 164 -12.53 20.00 -0.15
CA ILE A 164 -13.24 21.27 -0.33
C ILE A 164 -12.29 22.31 -0.94
N LYS A 165 -11.09 22.45 -0.38
CA LYS A 165 -10.13 23.48 -0.77
C LYS A 165 -9.01 22.86 -1.62
N LYS A 166 -9.02 23.18 -2.91
CA LYS A 166 -7.94 22.80 -3.83
C LYS A 166 -6.71 23.67 -3.62
N GLY A 167 -5.54 23.06 -3.52
CA GLY A 167 -4.27 23.78 -3.38
C GLY A 167 -3.20 22.96 -2.67
N MET A 168 -2.09 23.62 -2.34
CA MET A 168 -1.01 23.00 -1.57
C MET A 168 -1.36 23.01 -0.08
N VAL A 169 -1.23 21.86 0.55
CA VAL A 169 -1.43 21.62 1.98
C VAL A 169 -0.09 21.25 2.59
N GLN A 170 0.29 21.94 3.66
CA GLN A 170 1.51 21.68 4.40
C GLN A 170 1.14 21.46 5.87
N LEU A 171 1.50 20.30 6.41
CA LEU A 171 1.09 19.90 7.77
C LEU A 171 1.89 20.61 8.86
N ALA A 172 3.18 20.82 8.61
CA ALA A 172 4.11 21.47 9.53
C ALA A 172 5.21 22.21 8.76
N PRO A 173 5.85 23.22 9.38
CA PRO A 173 7.06 23.84 8.84
C PRO A 173 8.09 22.76 8.47
N ASN A 174 8.72 22.91 7.30
CA ASN A 174 9.73 21.99 6.76
C ASN A 174 9.24 20.58 6.36
N MET A 175 7.94 20.28 6.46
CA MET A 175 7.38 19.13 5.74
C MET A 175 7.10 19.49 4.28
N PRO A 176 7.26 18.56 3.31
CA PRO A 176 6.84 18.78 1.94
C PRO A 176 5.35 19.15 1.87
N ALA A 177 5.02 20.12 1.02
CA ALA A 177 3.63 20.46 0.74
C ALA A 177 3.06 19.48 -0.30
N THR A 178 1.83 19.03 -0.08
CA THR A 178 1.12 18.10 -0.97
C THR A 178 -0.10 18.78 -1.55
N ASN A 179 -0.37 18.57 -2.84
CA ASN A 179 -1.63 19.04 -3.43
C ASN A 179 -2.80 18.29 -2.77
N SER A 180 -3.86 19.00 -2.35
CA SER A 180 -5.01 18.37 -1.70
C SER A 180 -5.72 17.33 -2.57
N ALA A 181 -5.61 17.41 -3.90
CA ALA A 181 -6.09 16.35 -4.81
C ALA A 181 -5.25 15.04 -4.75
N ASN A 182 -4.04 15.11 -4.19
CA ASN A 182 -3.11 13.98 -4.04
C ASN A 182 -3.10 13.44 -2.61
N LEU A 183 -4.08 13.81 -1.77
CA LEU A 183 -4.28 13.14 -0.49
C LEU A 183 -4.57 11.66 -0.74
N VAL A 184 -4.00 10.78 0.09
CA VAL A 184 -3.94 9.34 -0.16
C VAL A 184 -5.30 8.75 -0.53
N TRP A 185 -6.35 9.08 0.21
CA TRP A 185 -7.71 8.58 -0.07
C TRP A 185 -8.37 9.29 -1.25
N ALA A 186 -8.01 10.54 -1.56
CA ALA A 186 -8.64 11.35 -2.61
C ALA A 186 -8.12 11.03 -4.02
N CYS A 187 -6.97 10.36 -4.14
CA CYS A 187 -6.38 9.96 -5.42
C CYS A 187 -6.61 8.47 -5.76
N LEU A 188 -7.46 7.76 -5.01
CA LEU A 188 -7.71 6.32 -5.18
C LEU A 188 -9.13 6.03 -5.67
N GLY A 189 -9.26 5.55 -6.90
CA GLY A 189 -10.54 5.08 -7.45
C GLY A 189 -11.60 6.18 -7.58
N ASP A 190 -12.86 5.75 -7.70
CA ASP A 190 -14.01 6.65 -7.74
C ASP A 190 -14.43 7.14 -6.34
N PHE A 191 -15.36 8.10 -6.28
CA PHE A 191 -15.84 8.69 -5.02
C PHE A 191 -16.32 7.66 -3.97
N SER A 192 -16.89 6.53 -4.41
CA SER A 192 -17.36 5.49 -3.48
C SER A 192 -16.18 4.80 -2.82
N VAL A 193 -15.15 4.47 -3.60
CA VAL A 193 -13.89 3.89 -3.10
C VAL A 193 -13.16 4.88 -2.20
N GLN A 194 -13.06 6.15 -2.60
CA GLN A 194 -12.39 7.20 -1.82
C GLN A 194 -13.00 7.32 -0.41
N LYS A 195 -14.33 7.31 -0.31
CA LYS A 195 -15.03 7.36 0.97
C LYS A 195 -14.74 6.14 1.84
N VAL A 196 -14.78 4.93 1.27
CA VAL A 196 -14.47 3.69 2.00
C VAL A 196 -13.04 3.71 2.52
N ILE A 197 -12.07 4.11 1.69
CA ILE A 197 -10.66 4.22 2.10
C ILE A 197 -10.49 5.30 3.18
N PHE A 198 -11.15 6.45 3.04
CA PHE A 198 -11.12 7.49 4.07
C PHE A 198 -11.66 6.99 5.41
N ASP A 199 -12.83 6.35 5.42
CA ASP A 199 -13.44 5.79 6.62
C ASP A 199 -12.52 4.74 7.27
N LEU A 200 -11.85 3.89 6.47
CA LEU A 200 -10.86 2.93 6.94
C LEU A 200 -9.63 3.63 7.55
N MET A 201 -9.10 4.67 6.90
CA MET A 201 -7.93 5.41 7.39
C MET A 201 -8.21 6.10 8.73
N VAL A 202 -9.39 6.72 8.88
CA VAL A 202 -9.80 7.34 10.15
C VAL A 202 -9.87 6.29 11.27
N ASN A 203 -10.55 5.16 11.02
CA ASN A 203 -10.68 4.08 12.00
C ASN A 203 -9.33 3.44 12.36
N ASN A 204 -8.48 3.22 11.35
CA ASN A 204 -7.14 2.69 11.55
C ASN A 204 -6.30 3.65 12.40
N THR A 205 -6.35 4.95 12.13
CA THR A 205 -5.59 5.97 12.87
C THR A 205 -5.93 5.96 14.36
N GLU A 206 -7.21 5.85 14.73
CA GLU A 206 -7.60 5.70 16.14
C GLU A 206 -7.09 4.39 16.74
N SER A 207 -7.13 3.30 15.96
CA SER A 207 -6.61 2.00 16.40
C SER A 207 -5.09 2.02 16.60
N LEU A 208 -4.34 2.82 15.83
CA LEU A 208 -2.88 2.94 15.97
C LEU A 208 -2.48 3.63 17.28
N LYS A 209 -3.31 4.51 17.83
CA LYS A 209 -3.08 5.13 19.16
C LYS A 209 -3.11 4.11 20.30
N ILE A 210 -3.63 2.91 20.04
CA ILE A 210 -3.70 1.80 20.99
C ILE A 210 -2.42 0.96 20.94
N ALA A 211 -1.60 1.12 19.90
CA ALA A 211 -0.30 0.49 19.80
C ALA A 211 0.62 0.97 20.93
N GLU A 212 1.37 0.04 21.52
CA GLU A 212 2.36 0.39 22.55
C GLU A 212 3.70 0.82 21.92
N ILE A 213 3.90 0.42 20.66
CA ILE A 213 5.08 0.72 19.85
C ILE A 213 4.58 1.00 18.44
N MET A 214 5.09 2.05 17.82
CA MET A 214 4.83 2.38 16.43
C MET A 214 6.16 2.38 15.68
N VAL A 215 6.29 1.50 14.70
CA VAL A 215 7.51 1.32 13.90
C VAL A 215 7.22 1.76 12.47
N CYS A 216 8.08 2.58 11.89
CA CYS A 216 7.94 3.04 10.51
C CYS A 216 9.18 2.68 9.70
N ASN A 217 8.99 2.12 8.50
CA ASN A 217 10.07 1.82 7.58
C ASN A 217 10.56 3.09 6.86
N SER A 218 11.25 3.96 7.61
CA SER A 218 11.85 5.21 7.13
C SER A 218 13.00 5.61 8.06
N THR A 219 13.62 6.77 7.81
CA THR A 219 14.77 7.26 8.59
C THR A 219 14.68 8.76 8.85
N TYR A 220 15.22 9.20 9.99
CA TYR A 220 15.22 10.61 10.39
C TYR A 220 15.91 11.52 9.36
N GLU A 221 16.94 11.01 8.67
CA GLU A 221 17.70 11.77 7.67
C GLU A 221 16.87 12.13 6.43
N LEU A 222 15.87 11.30 6.08
CA LEU A 222 15.01 11.55 4.93
C LEU A 222 13.75 12.35 5.30
N GLU A 223 13.21 12.14 6.50
CA GLU A 223 11.93 12.74 6.91
C GLU A 223 12.00 13.42 8.30
N PRO A 224 12.98 14.30 8.57
CA PRO A 224 13.21 14.81 9.93
C PRO A 224 12.01 15.59 10.48
N ALA A 225 11.33 16.34 9.62
CA ALA A 225 10.15 17.11 9.99
C ALA A 225 8.95 16.20 10.31
N ALA A 226 8.79 15.07 9.61
CA ALA A 226 7.69 14.14 9.86
C ALA A 226 7.87 13.40 11.20
N PHE A 227 9.09 12.95 11.50
CA PHE A 227 9.37 12.35 12.81
C PHE A 227 9.32 13.36 13.95
N SER A 228 9.68 14.62 13.71
CA SER A 228 9.49 15.69 14.70
C SER A 228 8.01 15.98 14.95
N PHE A 229 7.16 15.77 13.95
CA PHE A 229 5.71 15.96 14.04
C PHE A 229 5.01 14.81 14.78
N VAL A 230 5.49 13.57 14.63
CA VAL A 230 4.99 12.39 15.36
C VAL A 230 6.16 11.69 16.06
N PRO A 231 6.62 12.23 17.21
CA PRO A 231 7.85 11.77 17.87
C PRO A 231 7.75 10.36 18.47
N GLU A 232 6.54 9.79 18.57
CA GLU A 232 6.31 8.44 19.08
C GLU A 232 6.71 7.33 18.08
N ILE A 233 6.94 7.69 16.82
CA ILE A 233 7.31 6.73 15.77
C ILE A 233 8.79 6.39 15.86
N LEU A 234 9.09 5.09 15.95
CA LEU A 234 10.44 4.56 15.86
C LEU A 234 10.80 4.26 14.41
N PRO A 235 11.87 4.87 13.85
CA PRO A 235 12.34 4.52 12.51
C PRO A 235 13.03 3.15 12.49
N VAL A 236 12.83 2.44 11.39
CA VAL A 236 13.64 1.28 10.99
C VAL A 236 13.92 1.39 9.50
N VAL A 237 15.07 0.88 9.07
CA VAL A 237 15.46 0.87 7.66
C VAL A 237 15.54 -0.58 7.19
N LEU A 238 14.55 -0.99 6.39
CA LEU A 238 14.34 -2.36 5.94
C LEU A 238 14.33 -2.42 4.40
N GLY A 239 14.74 -3.56 3.83
CA GLY A 239 14.71 -3.80 2.38
C GLY A 239 15.85 -3.13 1.60
N VAL A 240 16.85 -2.58 2.28
CA VAL A 240 18.05 -1.98 1.67
C VAL A 240 19.32 -2.76 1.96
N GLN A 241 19.23 -3.87 2.69
CA GLN A 241 20.37 -4.72 3.06
C GLN A 241 21.11 -5.23 1.81
N TRP A 242 20.39 -5.47 0.72
CA TRP A 242 21.00 -5.85 -0.55
C TRP A 242 21.87 -4.74 -1.16
N LEU A 243 21.66 -3.46 -0.80
CA LEU A 243 22.52 -2.37 -1.26
C LEU A 243 23.94 -2.49 -0.71
N GLU A 244 24.13 -3.12 0.45
CA GLU A 244 25.47 -3.40 0.99
C GLU A 244 26.31 -4.26 0.03
N THR A 245 25.64 -5.13 -0.76
CA THR A 245 26.32 -5.99 -1.74
C THR A 245 26.88 -5.24 -2.94
N LEU A 246 26.41 -4.01 -3.19
CA LEU A 246 26.82 -3.18 -4.33
C LEU A 246 28.14 -2.44 -4.09
N GLY A 247 28.61 -2.37 -2.83
CA GLY A 247 29.77 -1.58 -2.44
C GLY A 247 29.56 -0.07 -2.66
N PRO A 248 30.63 0.71 -2.91
CA PRO A 248 30.51 2.14 -3.20
C PRO A 248 29.61 2.41 -4.41
N VAL A 249 28.58 3.24 -4.19
CA VAL A 249 27.68 3.69 -5.24
C VAL A 249 27.99 5.15 -5.58
N GLU A 250 28.22 5.43 -6.86
CA GLU A 250 28.37 6.78 -7.39
C GLU A 250 27.05 7.19 -8.05
N THR A 251 26.40 8.22 -7.51
CA THR A 251 25.17 8.80 -8.09
C THR A 251 25.45 10.16 -8.70
N ASP A 252 25.09 10.33 -9.97
CA ASP A 252 25.05 11.63 -10.65
C ASP A 252 23.59 12.00 -10.89
N TYR A 253 23.02 12.81 -9.99
CA TYR A 253 21.63 13.23 -10.08
C TYR A 253 21.34 14.17 -11.25
N TRP A 254 22.35 14.87 -11.77
CA TRP A 254 22.18 15.68 -12.97
C TRP A 254 22.01 14.80 -14.20
N GLN A 255 22.82 13.74 -14.28
CA GLN A 255 22.74 12.77 -15.36
C GLN A 255 21.73 11.65 -15.12
N LEU A 256 21.12 11.61 -13.93
CA LEU A 256 20.29 10.52 -13.44
C LEU A 256 20.99 9.17 -13.55
N THR A 257 22.27 9.06 -13.21
CA THR A 257 22.98 7.77 -13.24
C THR A 257 23.29 7.28 -11.84
N MET A 258 23.29 5.95 -11.68
CA MET A 258 23.72 5.26 -10.47
C MET A 258 24.69 4.15 -10.87
N SER A 259 25.95 4.29 -10.49
CA SER A 259 27.01 3.33 -10.80
C SER A 259 27.44 2.56 -9.57
N PHE A 260 27.62 1.25 -9.70
CA PHE A 260 28.11 0.38 -8.63
C PHE A 260 28.91 -0.79 -9.20
N ARG A 261 29.59 -1.56 -8.36
CA ARG A 261 30.34 -2.75 -8.80
C ARG A 261 29.57 -4.02 -8.44
N GLU A 262 29.40 -4.89 -9.43
CA GLU A 262 28.91 -6.25 -9.26
C GLU A 262 30.10 -7.18 -9.57
N GLY A 263 30.77 -7.66 -8.52
CA GLY A 263 32.08 -8.31 -8.65
C GLY A 263 33.13 -7.36 -9.24
N GLU A 264 33.79 -7.76 -10.32
CA GLU A 264 34.78 -6.92 -11.01
C GLU A 264 34.14 -5.89 -11.98
N THR A 265 32.86 -6.07 -12.32
CA THR A 265 32.18 -5.33 -13.38
C THR A 265 31.52 -4.06 -12.84
N LYS A 266 31.82 -2.89 -13.43
CA LYS A 266 31.08 -1.66 -13.16
C LYS A 266 29.73 -1.72 -13.88
N ARG A 267 28.63 -1.67 -13.13
CA ARG A 267 27.27 -1.51 -13.64
C ARG A 267 26.88 -0.04 -13.51
N THR A 268 26.17 0.49 -14.49
CA THR A 268 25.63 1.85 -14.45
C THR A 268 24.16 1.78 -14.86
N LEU A 269 23.28 2.13 -13.93
CA LEU A 269 21.88 2.34 -14.22
C LEU A 269 21.72 3.77 -14.73
N HIS A 270 20.94 3.92 -15.79
CA HIS A 270 20.59 5.21 -16.35
C HIS A 270 19.10 5.46 -16.10
N GLY A 271 18.81 6.55 -15.41
CA GLY A 271 17.46 7.04 -15.21
C GLY A 271 16.81 7.38 -16.54
N ILE A 272 15.51 7.13 -16.64
CA ILE A 272 14.74 7.32 -17.86
C ILE A 272 14.64 8.83 -18.12
N ARG A 273 15.38 9.33 -19.11
CA ARG A 273 15.37 10.74 -19.55
C ARG A 273 14.28 11.02 -20.59
N GLN A 274 13.09 10.43 -20.41
CA GLN A 274 11.99 10.72 -21.32
C GLN A 274 11.20 11.93 -20.78
N PRO A 275 10.80 12.90 -21.63
CA PRO A 275 10.03 14.07 -21.20
C PRO A 275 8.62 13.75 -20.67
N GLY A 276 8.23 12.48 -20.65
CA GLY A 276 6.95 11.97 -20.14
C GLY A 276 6.97 10.46 -19.97
N LEU A 277 5.97 9.93 -19.27
CA LEU A 277 5.70 8.49 -19.18
C LEU A 277 5.28 7.99 -20.58
N ALA A 278 6.06 7.11 -21.21
CA ALA A 278 5.70 6.49 -22.49
C ALA A 278 5.72 4.96 -22.36
N ALA A 279 4.81 4.30 -23.07
CA ALA A 279 4.85 2.85 -23.21
C ALA A 279 6.11 2.43 -24.00
N LEU A 280 6.76 1.34 -23.57
CA LEU A 280 7.84 0.71 -24.34
C LEU A 280 7.29 0.22 -25.69
N THR A 281 8.06 0.39 -26.76
CA THR A 281 7.72 -0.19 -28.07
C THR A 281 8.03 -1.69 -28.09
N ASP A 282 7.33 -2.46 -28.93
CA ASP A 282 7.57 -3.92 -29.08
C ASP A 282 9.03 -4.25 -29.42
N LYS A 283 9.71 -3.34 -30.12
CA LYS A 283 11.11 -3.50 -30.50
C LYS A 283 12.05 -3.31 -29.31
N GLU A 284 11.73 -2.41 -28.38
CA GLU A 284 12.49 -2.21 -27.14
C GLU A 284 12.26 -3.37 -26.16
N PHE A 285 11.06 -3.96 -26.15
CA PHE A 285 10.74 -5.16 -25.38
C PHE A 285 11.57 -6.38 -25.80
N GLN A 286 11.75 -6.60 -27.11
CA GLN A 286 12.47 -7.76 -27.65
C GLN A 286 13.97 -7.79 -27.33
N HIS A 287 14.57 -6.66 -26.91
CA HIS A 287 16.00 -6.59 -26.56
C HIS A 287 16.24 -6.76 -25.05
N LEU A 288 15.19 -6.94 -24.25
CA LEU A 288 15.32 -7.23 -22.81
C LEU A 288 15.52 -8.74 -22.61
N HIS A 289 16.70 -9.14 -22.16
CA HIS A 289 17.00 -10.52 -21.75
C HIS A 289 17.31 -10.57 -20.26
N GLY A 290 16.60 -11.42 -19.50
CA GLY A 290 16.80 -11.64 -18.06
C GLY A 290 15.48 -11.82 -17.28
N THR A 291 15.58 -12.02 -15.97
CA THR A 291 14.43 -12.07 -15.04
C THR A 291 14.32 -10.75 -14.29
N GLY A 292 13.16 -10.09 -14.36
CA GLY A 292 12.90 -8.80 -13.70
C GLY A 292 11.41 -8.54 -13.52
N LEU A 293 11.06 -7.48 -12.78
CA LEU A 293 9.68 -7.04 -12.58
C LEU A 293 9.21 -6.17 -13.76
N PHE A 294 8.08 -6.56 -14.36
CA PHE A 294 7.44 -5.83 -15.45
C PHE A 294 6.23 -5.05 -14.91
N LEU A 295 6.23 -3.73 -15.07
CA LEU A 295 5.05 -2.91 -14.80
C LEU A 295 4.32 -2.66 -16.12
N GLN A 296 3.15 -3.28 -16.29
CA GLN A 296 2.24 -2.99 -17.39
C GLN A 296 1.24 -1.92 -16.93
N MET A 297 1.31 -0.72 -17.50
CA MET A 297 0.22 0.24 -17.40
C MET A 297 -0.68 0.05 -18.62
N VAL A 298 -1.85 -0.56 -18.42
CA VAL A 298 -2.90 -0.58 -19.42
C VAL A 298 -3.68 0.72 -19.26
N ALA A 299 -3.64 1.57 -20.28
CA ALA A 299 -4.69 2.59 -20.37
C ALA A 299 -6.00 1.82 -20.49
N VAL A 300 -6.88 1.94 -19.50
CA VAL A 300 -8.28 1.59 -19.65
C VAL A 300 -8.84 2.65 -20.59
N ASN A 301 -8.56 2.49 -21.88
CA ASN A 301 -9.42 3.07 -22.88
C ASN A 301 -10.76 2.40 -22.61
N ASP A 302 -11.75 3.19 -22.22
CA ASP A 302 -13.15 2.84 -22.38
C ASP A 302 -13.43 2.70 -23.87
N HIS A 303 -12.89 1.65 -24.45
CA HIS A 303 -13.35 1.03 -25.66
C HIS A 303 -13.93 -0.28 -25.22
N CYS A 304 -15.11 -0.16 -24.61
CA CYS A 304 -16.14 -1.16 -24.76
C CYS A 304 -16.31 -1.41 -26.26
N THR A 305 -15.59 -2.36 -26.83
CA THR A 305 -16.01 -2.99 -28.09
C THR A 305 -17.21 -3.86 -27.77
N SER A 306 -18.33 -3.21 -27.44
CA SER A 306 -19.65 -3.80 -27.54
C SER A 306 -19.94 -3.96 -29.02
N THR A 307 -19.48 -5.07 -29.58
CA THR A 307 -20.03 -5.53 -30.85
C THR A 307 -21.38 -6.16 -30.57
N LYS A 308 -22.41 -5.30 -30.53
CA LYS A 308 -23.76 -5.46 -31.13
C LYS A 308 -24.74 -4.47 -30.48
N HIS A 309 -24.74 -3.23 -30.96
CA HIS A 309 -25.90 -2.36 -30.74
C HIS A 309 -27.15 -2.98 -31.40
N PRO A 310 -28.33 -2.92 -30.75
CA PRO A 310 -29.60 -3.31 -31.34
C PRO A 310 -29.81 -2.64 -32.70
N PRO A 311 -30.44 -3.31 -33.69
CA PRO A 311 -30.69 -2.72 -35.01
C PRO A 311 -31.36 -1.33 -34.95
N ALA A 312 -32.23 -1.11 -33.96
CA ALA A 312 -32.90 0.15 -33.72
C ALA A 312 -31.96 1.35 -33.44
N LEU A 313 -30.75 1.11 -32.91
CA LEU A 313 -29.78 2.18 -32.62
C LEU A 313 -28.86 2.48 -33.80
N ARG A 314 -28.89 1.69 -34.89
CA ARG A 314 -28.03 1.92 -36.07
C ARG A 314 -28.54 3.04 -36.97
N GLU A 315 -29.83 3.34 -36.91
CA GLU A 315 -30.44 4.38 -37.75
C GLU A 315 -30.41 5.76 -37.09
N ILE A 316 -30.35 5.82 -35.75
CA ILE A 316 -30.33 7.07 -34.96
C ILE A 316 -29.17 8.00 -35.34
N PRO A 317 -27.91 7.55 -35.54
CA PRO A 317 -26.83 8.44 -35.96
C PRO A 317 -27.06 9.07 -37.34
N ASN A 318 -27.78 8.40 -38.24
CA ASN A 318 -28.14 8.91 -39.55
C ASN A 318 -29.38 9.82 -39.49
N GLU A 319 -30.26 9.62 -38.51
CA GLU A 319 -31.44 10.45 -38.28
C GLU A 319 -31.09 11.79 -37.61
N PHE A 320 -30.06 11.81 -36.75
CA PHE A 320 -29.63 12.98 -35.99
C PHE A 320 -28.24 13.47 -36.39
N THR A 321 -27.84 13.31 -37.65
CA THR A 321 -26.50 13.68 -38.16
C THR A 321 -26.09 15.11 -37.79
N GLN A 322 -27.06 16.03 -37.75
CA GLN A 322 -26.88 17.42 -37.35
C GLN A 322 -26.31 17.63 -35.93
N VAL A 323 -26.50 16.68 -35.01
CA VAL A 323 -25.98 16.75 -33.63
C VAL A 323 -24.46 16.52 -33.60
N PHE A 324 -23.95 15.83 -34.60
CA PHE A 324 -22.54 15.45 -34.71
C PHE A 324 -21.75 16.35 -35.67
N GLU A 325 -22.41 17.29 -36.36
CA GLU A 325 -21.71 18.30 -37.16
C GLU A 325 -21.10 19.39 -36.27
N PRO A 326 -19.92 19.93 -36.63
CA PRO A 326 -19.31 21.05 -35.92
C PRO A 326 -20.29 22.24 -35.83
N PRO A 327 -20.58 22.79 -34.65
CA PRO A 327 -21.53 23.89 -34.52
C PRO A 327 -21.01 25.12 -35.28
N THR A 328 -21.77 25.58 -36.27
CA THR A 328 -21.45 26.78 -37.06
C THR A 328 -22.02 28.06 -36.46
N SER A 329 -22.78 27.94 -35.36
CA SER A 329 -23.38 29.07 -34.63
C SER A 329 -23.53 28.74 -33.14
N LEU A 330 -23.75 29.77 -32.31
CA LEU A 330 -24.04 29.59 -30.89
C LEU A 330 -25.36 28.83 -30.70
N PRO A 331 -25.46 27.93 -29.70
CA PRO A 331 -26.67 27.16 -29.46
C PRO A 331 -27.85 28.09 -29.12
N PRO A 332 -29.09 27.71 -29.51
CA PRO A 332 -30.28 28.52 -29.22
C PRO A 332 -30.47 28.68 -27.71
N SER A 333 -30.94 29.85 -27.26
CA SER A 333 -31.19 30.10 -25.84
C SER A 333 -32.22 29.13 -25.31
N ARG A 334 -31.86 28.37 -24.29
CA ARG A 334 -32.78 27.46 -23.60
C ARG A 334 -33.47 28.21 -22.46
N THR A 335 -34.71 27.84 -22.16
CA THR A 335 -35.54 28.49 -21.13
C THR A 335 -35.24 28.02 -19.70
N HIS A 336 -34.31 27.09 -19.51
CA HIS A 336 -33.96 26.53 -18.22
C HIS A 336 -32.43 26.48 -18.09
N ASP A 337 -31.92 27.13 -17.05
CA ASP A 337 -30.53 27.02 -16.59
C ASP A 337 -30.40 25.81 -15.67
N HIS A 338 -29.32 25.04 -15.83
CA HIS A 338 -28.95 23.92 -14.94
C HIS A 338 -27.85 24.33 -13.97
#